data_AF-A0A2P4XRE5-F1
#
_entry.id   AF-A0A2P4XRE5-F1
#
_cell.length_a   1.000
_cell.length_b   1.000
_cell.length_c   1.000
_cell.angle_alpha   90.00
_cell.angle_beta   90.00
_cell.angle_gamma   90.00
#
_symmetry.space_group_name_H-M   'P 1'
#
loop_
_entity.id
_entity.type
_entity.pdbx_description
1 polymer ?
#
loop_
_entity_poly.entity_id
_entity_poly.type
_entity_poly.pdbx_seq_one_letter_code
_entity_poly.pdbx_strand_id
1 'polypeptide(L)' 'MADKVFYIVYSLPANCTSTSQPLDVGIMGPLKTEPNNAHEKRVDIIKRTITAWNSISEKTVQSNFTKAI' A
#
# COMPACT_ATOMS: atom_id res chain seq x y z
N MET A 1 2.13 19.23 20.74
CA MET A 1 1.98 18.11 21.67
C MET A 1 1.94 16.86 20.83
N ALA A 2 2.90 15.95 20.98
CA ALA A 2 2.85 14.67 20.26
C ALA A 2 2.00 13.71 21.10
N ASP A 3 0.82 13.36 20.59
CA ASP A 3 -0.01 12.35 21.22
C ASP A 3 0.77 11.03 21.26
N LYS A 4 0.85 10.41 22.44
CA LYS A 4 1.58 9.15 22.63
C LYS A 4 0.74 8.04 21.99
N VAL A 5 1.06 7.68 20.75
CA VAL A 5 0.39 6.59 20.03
C VAL A 5 0.91 5.26 20.59
N PHE A 6 0.00 4.41 21.07
CA PHE A 6 0.32 3.05 21.44
C PHE A 6 0.27 2.18 20.19
N TYR A 7 1.37 1.50 19.88
CA TYR A 7 1.48 0.57 18.76
C TYR A 7 2.09 -0.75 19.23
N ILE A 8 1.65 -1.86 18.64
CA ILE A 8 2.24 -3.19 18.81
C ILE A 8 3.03 -3.49 17.54
N VAL A 9 4.30 -3.81 17.68
CA VAL A 9 5.14 -4.26 16.56
C VAL A 9 4.99 -5.77 16.42
N TYR A 10 4.50 -6.23 15.27
CA TYR A 10 4.46 -7.64 14.94
C TYR A 10 5.69 -8.00 14.10
N SER A 11 6.54 -8.90 14.61
CA SER A 11 7.71 -9.38 13.88
C SER A 11 7.29 -10.35 12.78
N LEU A 12 7.76 -10.11 11.56
CA LEU A 12 7.56 -11.01 10.43
C LEU A 12 8.78 -11.93 10.25
N PRO A 13 8.58 -13.20 9.86
CA PRO A 13 9.67 -14.05 9.44
C PRO A 13 10.44 -13.44 8.27
N ALA A 14 11.73 -13.78 8.15
CA ALA A 14 12.55 -13.32 7.05
C ALA A 14 11.95 -13.75 5.69
N ASN A 15 11.98 -12.85 4.72
CA ASN A 15 11.53 -13.08 3.34
C ASN A 15 10.03 -13.39 3.17
N CYS A 16 9.19 -13.04 4.14
CA CYS A 16 7.74 -13.29 4.10
C CYS A 16 6.89 -12.03 3.82
N THR A 17 7.47 -10.91 3.40
CA THR A 17 6.71 -9.66 3.21
C THR A 17 5.59 -9.82 2.17
N SER A 18 5.85 -10.55 1.08
CA SER A 18 4.87 -10.84 0.02
C SER A 18 3.67 -11.68 0.48
N THR A 19 3.78 -12.39 1.60
CA THR A 19 2.72 -13.27 2.14
C THR A 19 2.11 -12.75 3.44
N SER A 20 2.85 -11.94 4.19
CA SER A 20 2.51 -11.53 5.56
C SER A 20 2.28 -10.03 5.72
N GLN A 21 2.64 -9.21 4.72
CA GLN A 21 2.31 -7.78 4.73
C GLN A 21 1.10 -7.52 3.82
N PRO A 22 -0.04 -7.05 4.36
CA PRO A 22 -1.25 -6.77 3.57
C PRO A 22 -1.00 -5.82 2.39
N LEU A 23 -0.04 -4.90 2.58
CA LEU A 23 0.40 -3.97 1.54
C LEU A 23 0.92 -4.73 0.31
N ASP A 24 1.87 -5.65 0.52
CA ASP A 24 2.53 -6.40 -0.54
C ASP A 24 1.68 -7.55 -1.08
N VAL A 25 0.78 -8.12 -0.26
CA VAL A 25 -0.14 -9.20 -0.66
C VAL A 25 -1.11 -8.76 -1.76
N GLY A 26 -1.57 -7.50 -1.76
CA GLY A 26 -2.50 -7.08 -2.81
C GLY A 26 -2.95 -5.61 -2.85
N ILE A 27 -2.57 -4.78 -1.87
CA ILE A 27 -2.90 -3.34 -1.92
C ILE A 27 -1.95 -2.59 -2.86
N MET A 28 -0.72 -3.06 -3.01
CA MET A 28 0.34 -2.38 -3.76
C MET A 28 0.12 -2.38 -5.30
N GLY A 29 -0.63 -3.33 -5.85
CA GLY A 29 -0.82 -3.48 -7.30
C GLY A 29 -1.34 -2.20 -7.98
N PRO A 30 -2.50 -1.65 -7.57
CA PRO A 30 -3.03 -0.39 -8.11
C PRO A 30 -2.12 0.82 -7.94
N LEU A 31 -1.18 0.80 -6.97
CA LEU A 31 -0.27 1.90 -6.69
C LEU A 31 1.01 1.86 -7.55
N LYS A 32 1.34 0.69 -8.10
CA LYS A 32 2.49 0.48 -9.00
C LYS A 32 2.08 0.75 -10.45
N THR A 33 1.96 2.03 -10.82
CA THR A 33 1.67 2.45 -12.20
C THR A 33 2.88 3.09 -12.86
N GLU A 34 3.20 2.70 -14.09
CA GLU A 34 4.24 3.32 -14.92
C GLU A 34 3.79 4.72 -15.41
N PRO A 35 4.68 5.73 -15.41
CA PRO A 35 4.37 7.05 -15.95
C PRO A 35 4.28 7.03 -17.49
N ASN A 36 3.27 7.67 -18.05
CA ASN A 36 3.08 7.72 -19.51
C ASN A 36 4.05 8.71 -20.19
N ASN A 37 4.52 9.73 -19.47
CA ASN A 37 5.39 10.77 -20.01
C ASN A 37 6.64 10.97 -19.15
N ALA A 38 7.80 10.95 -19.79
CA ALA A 38 9.07 11.16 -19.14
C ALA A 38 9.30 12.59 -18.63
N HIS A 39 8.68 13.58 -19.28
CA HIS A 39 8.90 15.00 -18.98
C HIS A 39 8.26 15.45 -17.66
N GLU A 40 7.19 14.78 -17.23
CA GLU A 40 6.41 15.16 -16.03
C GLU A 40 6.20 14.00 -15.05
N LYS A 41 7.10 13.00 -15.05
CA LYS A 41 6.98 11.74 -14.27
C LYS A 41 6.51 11.94 -12.84
N ARG A 42 7.07 12.92 -12.12
CA ARG A 42 6.78 13.15 -10.69
C ARG A 42 5.31 13.54 -10.46
N VAL A 43 4.82 14.55 -11.16
CA VAL A 43 3.44 15.05 -11.00
C VAL A 43 2.44 13.99 -11.46
N ASP A 44 2.78 13.31 -12.56
CA ASP A 44 1.96 12.27 -13.17
C ASP A 44 1.83 11.04 -12.24
N ILE A 45 2.92 10.59 -11.62
CA ILE A 45 2.90 9.54 -10.59
C ILE A 45 2.06 9.96 -9.39
N ILE A 46 2.26 11.17 -8.84
CA ILE A 46 1.50 11.65 -7.67
C ILE A 46 0.00 11.63 -7.95
N LYS A 47 -0.45 12.19 -9.08
CA LYS A 47 -1.87 12.21 -9.45
C LYS A 47 -2.44 10.80 -9.57
N ARG A 48 -1.71 9.86 -10.18
CA ARG A 48 -2.15 8.46 -10.29
C ARG A 48 -2.21 7.76 -8.94
N THR A 49 -1.23 7.95 -8.07
CA THR A 49 -1.24 7.37 -6.72
C THR A 49 -2.47 7.85 -5.95
N ILE A 50 -2.83 9.13 -6.04
CA ILE A 50 -4.06 9.67 -5.42
C ILE A 50 -5.31 9.01 -6.01
N THR A 51 -5.42 8.93 -7.33
CA THR A 51 -6.55 8.28 -8.01
C THR A 51 -6.67 6.81 -7.64
N ALA A 52 -5.56 6.07 -7.65
CA ALA A 52 -5.51 4.68 -7.25
C ALA A 52 -5.93 4.51 -5.79
N TRP A 53 -5.42 5.33 -4.87
CA TRP A 53 -5.80 5.33 -3.47
C TRP A 53 -7.32 5.50 -3.29
N ASN A 54 -7.91 6.49 -3.96
CA ASN A 54 -9.35 6.74 -3.89
C ASN A 54 -10.22 5.60 -4.47
N SER A 55 -9.64 4.74 -5.33
CA SER A 55 -10.34 3.58 -5.88
C SER A 55 -10.28 2.33 -4.98
N ILE A 56 -9.41 2.32 -3.97
CA ILE A 56 -9.25 1.19 -3.06
C ILE A 56 -10.40 1.21 -2.04
N SER A 57 -11.26 0.19 -2.12
CA SER A 57 -12.35 0.05 -1.15
C SER A 57 -11.85 -0.46 0.21
N GLU A 58 -12.56 -0.12 1.28
CA GLU A 58 -12.29 -0.65 2.62
C GLU A 58 -12.32 -2.18 2.65
N LYS A 59 -13.30 -2.79 1.95
CA LYS A 59 -13.41 -4.24 1.80
C LYS A 59 -12.16 -4.87 1.18
N THR A 60 -11.55 -4.18 0.21
CA THR A 60 -10.27 -4.60 -0.39
C THR A 60 -9.17 -4.61 0.66
N VAL A 61 -9.06 -3.56 1.48
CA VAL A 61 -8.07 -3.49 2.57
C VAL A 61 -8.28 -4.64 3.55
N GLN A 62 -9.48 -4.77 4.11
CA GLN A 62 -9.81 -5.84 5.08
C GLN A 62 -9.52 -7.24 4.52
N SER A 63 -9.90 -7.51 3.26
CA SER A 63 -9.63 -8.81 2.63
C SER A 63 -8.14 -9.10 2.50
N ASN A 64 -7.29 -8.09 2.22
CA ASN A 64 -5.84 -8.30 2.16
C ASN A 64 -5.22 -8.51 3.55
N PHE A 65 -5.80 -7.92 4.61
CA PHE A 65 -5.39 -8.25 5.98
C PHE A 65 -5.72 -9.69 6.35
N THR A 66 -6.87 -10.23 5.93
CA THR A 66 -7.20 -11.65 6.14
C THR A 66 -6.32 -12.60 5.31
N LYS A 67 -5.90 -12.16 4.11
CA LYS A 67 -5.01 -12.95 3.24
C LYS A 67 -3.56 -12.96 3.73
N ALA A 68 -3.13 -11.88 4.39
CA ALA A 68 -1.82 -11.78 4.98
C ALA A 68 -1.75 -12.66 6.25
N ILE A 69 -0.77 -13.55 6.31
CA ILE A 69 -0.61 -14.56 7.37
C ILE A 69 0.54 -14.17 8.30
#